data_AF-A0A5B9W8Q9-F1
#
_entry.id   AF-A0A5B9W8Q9-F1
#
_cell.length_a   1.000
_cell.length_b   1.000
_cell.length_c   1.000
_cell.angle_alpha   90.00
_cell.angle_beta   90.00
_cell.angle_gamma   90.00
#
_symmetry.space_group_name_H-M   'P 1'
#
loop_
_entity.id
_entity.type
_entity.pdbx_description
1 polymer ?
#
loop_
_entity_poly.entity_id
_entity_poly.type
_entity_poly.pdbx_seq_one_letter_code
_entity_poly.pdbx_strand_id
1 'polypeptide(L)' 'MIKGRCPTCSKTFEADSLDALPSFPFCSSRCRLIDLGRWIDGVHAIPGAPARGPSAGQAPPVEEDDPDDL' A
#
# COMPACT_ATOMS: atom_id res chain seq x y z
N MET A 1 -6.65 27.23 -9.78
CA MET A 1 -5.95 26.50 -10.85
C MET A 1 -4.78 25.72 -10.28
N ILE A 2 -4.87 24.40 -10.36
CA ILE A 2 -3.87 23.43 -9.90
C ILE A 2 -3.08 22.99 -11.12
N LYS A 3 -1.76 22.96 -10.99
CA LYS A 3 -0.85 22.43 -12.00
C LYS A 3 0.05 21.40 -11.34
N GLY A 4 0.25 20.27 -12.00
CA GLY A 4 1.02 19.18 -11.43
C GLY A 4 1.63 18.27 -12.49
N ARG A 5 2.55 17.43 -12.03
CA ARG A 5 3.12 16.34 -12.81
C ARG A 5 2.69 15.03 -12.16
N CYS A 6 2.03 14.17 -12.92
CA CYS A 6 1.55 12.89 -12.40
C CYS A 6 2.75 12.00 -12.03
N PRO A 7 2.84 11.49 -10.79
CA PRO A 7 3.97 10.66 -10.36
C PRO A 7 3.98 9.28 -11.04
N THR A 8 2.83 8.80 -11.53
CA THR A 8 2.71 7.48 -12.15
C THR A 8 3.16 7.44 -13.62
N CYS A 9 2.82 8.48 -14.40
CA CYS A 9 3.06 8.52 -15.85
C CYS A 9 3.83 9.75 -16.33
N SER A 10 4.25 10.61 -15.42
CA SER A 10 5.01 11.84 -15.70
C SER A 10 4.30 12.90 -16.54
N LYS A 11 3.02 12.70 -16.90
CA LYS A 11 2.20 13.67 -17.65
C LYS A 11 1.94 14.93 -16.81
N THR A 12 2.10 16.10 -17.42
CA THR A 12 1.67 17.39 -16.85
C THR A 12 0.16 17.57 -17.00
N PHE A 13 -0.51 18.10 -15.98
CA PHE A 13 -1.94 18.36 -16.02
C PHE A 13 -2.27 19.68 -15.34
N GLU A 14 -3.41 20.25 -15.74
CA GLU A 14 -3.99 21.45 -15.15
C GLU A 14 -5.47 21.18 -14.82
N ALA A 15 -5.95 21.73 -13.71
CA ALA A 15 -7.35 21.67 -13.30
C ALA A 15 -7.77 22.96 -12.61
N ASP A 16 -9.04 23.31 -12.67
CA ASP A 16 -9.53 24.57 -12.11
C ASP A 16 -9.48 24.57 -10.57
N SER A 17 -9.86 23.45 -9.95
CA SER A 17 -9.88 23.22 -8.50
C SER A 17 -9.55 21.76 -8.15
N LEU A 18 -9.44 21.45 -6.85
CA LEU A 18 -9.31 20.06 -6.38
C LEU A 18 -10.56 19.24 -6.68
N ASP A 19 -11.74 19.84 -6.56
CA ASP A 19 -13.01 19.17 -6.86
C ASP A 19 -13.12 18.76 -8.34
N ALA A 20 -12.56 19.58 -9.24
CA ALA A 20 -12.46 19.27 -10.66
C ALA A 20 -11.43 18.16 -10.98
N LEU A 21 -10.55 17.81 -10.03
CA LEU A 21 -9.57 16.74 -10.15
C LEU A 21 -9.53 15.85 -8.88
N PRO A 22 -10.55 14.99 -8.68
CA PRO A 22 -10.61 14.09 -7.50
C PRO A 22 -9.48 13.05 -7.45
N SER A 23 -8.77 12.88 -8.56
CA SER A 23 -7.61 11.99 -8.64
C SER A 23 -6.30 12.67 -8.26
N PHE A 24 -6.27 13.95 -7.88
CA PHE A 24 -5.05 14.62 -7.43
C PHE A 24 -4.32 13.78 -6.36
N PRO A 25 -2.99 13.56 -6.43
CA PRO A 25 -1.99 14.20 -7.30
C PRO A 25 -1.80 13.55 -8.69
N PHE A 26 -2.70 12.66 -9.10
CA PHE A 26 -2.63 11.93 -10.38
C PHE A 26 -3.47 12.61 -11.47
N CYS A 27 -3.06 12.45 -12.73
CA CYS A 27 -3.78 13.04 -13.86
C CYS A 27 -5.11 12.33 -14.21
N SER A 28 -5.40 11.17 -13.59
CA SER A 28 -6.63 10.40 -13.81
C SER A 28 -6.80 9.31 -12.75
N SER A 29 -8.03 8.79 -12.60
CA SER A 29 -8.34 7.62 -11.77
C SER A 29 -7.52 6.38 -12.15
N ARG A 30 -7.20 6.19 -13.44
CA ARG A 30 -6.35 5.09 -13.91
C ARG A 30 -4.96 5.14 -13.27
N CYS A 31 -4.33 6.32 -13.25
CA CYS A 31 -2.99 6.47 -12.67
C CYS A 31 -3.00 6.26 -11.15
N ARG A 32 -4.06 6.72 -10.46
CA ARG A 32 -4.25 6.45 -9.02
C ARG A 32 -4.30 4.94 -8.72
N LEU A 33 -5.04 4.18 -9.52
CA LEU A 33 -5.16 2.73 -9.33
C LEU A 33 -3.86 1.98 -9.66
N ILE A 34 -3.13 2.40 -10.69
CA ILE A 34 -1.82 1.83 -11.01
C ILE A 34 -0.83 2.05 -9.86
N ASP A 35 -0.80 3.27 -9.31
CA ASP A 35 0.07 3.58 -8.16
C ASP A 35 -0.25 2.69 -6.96
N LEU A 36 -1.54 2.55 -6.63
CA LEU A 36 -2.01 1.64 -5.60
C LEU A 36 -1.57 0.19 -5.84
N GLY A 37 -1.70 -0.30 -7.09
CA GLY A 37 -1.22 -1.64 -7.46
C GLY A 37 0.26 -1.82 -7.18
N ARG A 38 1.11 -0.82 -7.50
CA ARG A 38 2.56 -0.88 -7.22
C ARG A 38 2.89 -0.98 -5.73
N TRP A 39 2.07 -0.39 -4.85
CA TRP A 39 2.23 -0.57 -3.41
C TRP A 39 1.86 -1.99 -2.96
N ILE A 40 0.75 -2.52 -3.47
CA ILE A 40 0.29 -3.88 -3.15
C ILE A 40 1.31 -4.92 -3.64
N ASP A 41 1.84 -4.74 -4.85
CA ASP A 41 2.83 -5.62 -5.47
C ASP A 41 4.23 -5.47 -4.85
N GLY A 42 4.42 -4.56 -3.88
CA GLY A 42 5.70 -4.32 -3.21
C GLY A 42 6.75 -3.62 -4.08
N VAL A 43 6.37 -3.10 -5.25
CA VAL A 43 7.25 -2.28 -6.10
C VAL A 43 7.63 -0.98 -5.38
N HIS A 44 6.67 -0.37 -4.69
CA HIS A 44 6.95 0.68 -3.73
C HIS A 44 7.09 0.07 -2.34
N ALA A 45 8.26 0.26 -1.73
CA ALA A 45 8.54 -0.16 -0.37
C ALA A 45 9.33 0.93 0.34
N ILE A 46 9.04 1.13 1.63
CA ILE A 46 9.83 2.02 2.48
C ILE A 46 10.96 1.18 3.07
N PRO A 47 12.24 1.49 2.79
CA PRO A 47 13.35 0.76 3.37
C PRO A 47 13.32 0.86 4.91
N GLY A 48 13.47 -0.27 5.58
CA GLY A 48 13.46 -0.35 7.04
C GLY A 48 14.38 -1.44 7.54
N ALA A 49 14.74 -1.37 8.82
CA ALA A 49 15.37 -2.49 9.48
C ALA A 49 14.42 -3.71 9.44
N PRO A 50 14.94 -4.94 9.39
CA PRO A 50 14.11 -6.14 9.48
C PRO A 50 13.16 -6.01 10.69
N ALA A 51 11.89 -6.36 10.49
CA ALA A 51 10.93 -6.35 11.58
C ALA A 51 11.44 -7.23 12.72
N ARG A 52 11.57 -6.68 13.93
CA ARG A 52 11.88 -7.48 15.13
C ARG A 52 10.59 -8.16 15.58
N GLY A 53 10.41 -9.41 15.14
CA GLY A 53 9.33 -10.32 15.56
C GLY A 53 9.68 -11.74 15.13
N PRO A 54 9.14 -12.78 15.80
CA PRO A 54 9.47 -14.16 15.47
C PRO A 54 9.10 -14.43 14.01
N SER A 55 10.02 -15.09 13.29
CA SER A 55 9.85 -15.39 11.88
C SER A 55 8.51 -16.07 11.64
N ALA A 56 7.77 -15.62 10.63
CA ALA A 56 6.60 -16.32 10.11
C ALA A 56 6.96 -17.80 9.89
N GLY A 57 6.50 -18.69 10.78
CA GLY A 57 6.90 -20.09 10.78
C GLY A 57 6.78 -20.85 12.10
N GLN A 58 6.54 -20.20 13.24
CA GLN A 58 6.22 -20.91 14.48
C GLN A 58 4.76 -20.66 14.85
N ALA A 59 3.90 -21.61 14.46
CA ALA A 59 2.64 -21.80 15.17
C ALA A 59 2.98 -22.13 16.64
N PRO A 60 2.20 -21.64 17.62
CA PRO A 60 2.37 -22.08 19.00
C PRO A 60 2.21 -23.61 19.06
N PRO A 61 2.88 -24.30 19.99
CA PRO A 61 2.65 -25.73 20.20
C PRO A 61 1.15 -25.94 20.46
N VAL A 62 0.56 -26.92 19.80
CA VAL A 62 -0.77 -27.42 20.19
C VAL A 62 -0.60 -28.03 21.59
N GLU A 63 -1.29 -27.48 22.59
CA GLU A 63 -1.39 -28.11 23.90
C GLU A 63 -2.24 -29.37 23.70
N GLU A 64 -1.64 -30.55 23.87
CA GLU A 64 -2.36 -31.82 23.86
C GLU A 64 -3.23 -31.88 25.12
N ASP A 65 -4.54 -32.07 24.95
CA ASP A 65 -5.54 -32.18 26.02
C ASP A 65 -5.11 -33.28 27.01
N ASP A 66 -4.71 -32.88 28.22
CA ASP A 66 -4.23 -33.76 29.27
C ASP A 66 -5.43 -34.55 29.84
N PRO A 67 -5.47 -35.89 29.72
CA PRO A 67 -6.65 -36.67 30.08
C PRO A 67 -6.88 -36.80 31.60
N ASP A 68 -6.06 -36.19 32.46
CA ASP A 68 -6.19 -36.23 33.92
C ASP A 68 -7.00 -35.04 34.52
N ASP A 69 -7.75 -34.28 33.71
CA ASP A 69 -8.71 -33.25 34.16
C ASP A 69 -10.18 -33.77 34.20
N LEU A 70 -10.39 -35.00 34.71
CA LEU A 70 -11.71 -35.58 35.02
C LEU A 70 -11.84 -36.05 36.48
#